data_AF-A0A350LQ23-F1
#
_entry.id   AF-A0A350LQ23-F1
#
_cell.length_a   1.000
_cell.length_b   1.000
_cell.length_c   1.000
_cell.angle_alpha   90.00
_cell.angle_beta   90.00
_cell.angle_gamma   90.00
#
_symmetry.space_group_name_H-M   'P 1'
#
loop_
_entity.id
_entity.type
_entity.pdbx_description
1 polymer ?
#
loop_
_entity_poly.entity_id
_entity_poly.type
_entity_poly.pdbx_seq_one_letter_code
_entity_poly.pdbx_strand_id
1 'polypeptide(L)'
;TIYGWRHVPVDVSCLGEKANATRPEIEQILISDAKGLDEESFERELYVIRRRIEKAAQAAGVGALYIASLSCRSIIYKGMMLAEQVAVFYPDLMDERFRSAFAIYHQRYSTNTFPQWWLAQPFRMLAHNGEINTLKGNLNWMKSHEIRMASSAFGEMAEDIKPIVAQGSSDSAALDAVFEVLVRAGRKAPMAKTMLVP
;
A
#
# COMPACT_ATOMS: atom_id res chain seq x y z
N THR A 1 4.18 15.76 13.84
CA THR A 1 3.28 15.64 15.01
C THR A 1 2.17 14.67 14.71
N ILE A 2 1.65 13.95 15.71
CA ILE A 2 0.46 13.11 15.56
C ILE A 2 -0.73 13.90 16.09
N TYR A 3 -1.75 14.12 15.27
CA TYR A 3 -3.00 14.75 15.71
C TYR A 3 -3.96 13.77 16.36
N GLY A 4 -3.88 12.50 15.99
CA GLY A 4 -4.67 11.43 16.59
C GLY A 4 -5.17 10.42 15.55
N TRP A 5 -6.03 9.54 16.04
CA TRP A 5 -6.71 8.52 15.26
C TRP A 5 -8.14 8.96 14.93
N ARG A 6 -8.63 8.54 13.76
CA ARG A 6 -9.99 8.73 13.29
C ARG A 6 -10.51 7.38 12.81
N HIS A 7 -11.55 6.87 13.47
CA HIS A 7 -12.30 5.75 12.93
C HIS A 7 -12.97 6.18 11.61
N VAL A 8 -12.78 5.39 10.55
CA VAL A 8 -13.34 5.72 9.23
C VAL A 8 -14.82 5.35 9.23
N PRO A 9 -15.74 6.28 8.90
CA PRO A 9 -17.14 5.93 8.78
C PRO A 9 -17.32 4.90 7.66
N VAL A 10 -17.99 3.80 7.98
CA VAL A 10 -18.29 2.74 7.01
C VAL A 10 -19.74 2.29 7.07
N ASP A 11 -20.34 2.02 5.92
CA ASP A 11 -21.65 1.37 5.83
C ASP A 11 -21.47 -0.12 5.47
N VAL A 12 -21.64 -0.99 6.47
CA VAL A 12 -21.48 -2.44 6.28
C VAL A 12 -22.68 -3.11 5.62
N SER A 13 -23.80 -2.40 5.41
CA SER A 13 -25.02 -2.98 4.83
C SER A 13 -24.83 -3.47 3.39
N CYS A 14 -23.83 -2.93 2.68
CA CYS A 14 -23.48 -3.36 1.33
C CYS A 14 -22.53 -4.55 1.28
N LEU A 15 -22.06 -5.08 2.42
CA LEU A 15 -21.16 -6.22 2.47
C LEU A 15 -21.91 -7.55 2.56
N GLY A 16 -21.43 -8.55 1.83
CA GLY A 16 -21.82 -9.95 2.09
C GLY A 16 -21.22 -10.46 3.40
N GLU A 17 -21.89 -11.44 4.03
CA GLU A 17 -21.50 -12.01 5.34
C GLU A 17 -20.02 -12.44 5.40
N LYS A 18 -19.52 -13.10 4.35
CA LYS A 18 -18.12 -13.55 4.27
C LYS A 18 -17.12 -12.38 4.30
N ALA A 19 -17.43 -11.29 3.61
CA ALA A 19 -16.57 -10.11 3.58
C ALA A 19 -16.60 -9.38 4.93
N ASN A 20 -17.78 -9.28 5.54
CA ASN A 20 -17.93 -8.67 6.86
C ASN A 20 -17.26 -9.49 7.97
N ALA A 21 -17.28 -10.83 7.87
CA ALA A 21 -16.63 -11.72 8.84
C ALA A 21 -15.10 -11.57 8.89
N THR A 22 -14.46 -11.16 7.79
CA THR A 22 -13.01 -10.90 7.72
C THR A 22 -12.68 -9.41 7.68
N ARG A 23 -13.66 -8.55 7.92
CA ARG A 23 -13.51 -7.09 7.85
C ARG A 23 -12.54 -6.61 8.93
N PRO A 24 -11.49 -5.87 8.57
CA PRO A 24 -10.64 -5.23 9.56
C PRO A 24 -11.36 -4.07 10.21
N GLU A 25 -10.87 -3.67 11.37
CA GLU A 25 -11.14 -2.32 11.86
C GLU A 25 -10.39 -1.31 10.98
N ILE A 26 -11.10 -0.30 10.49
CA ILE A 26 -10.55 0.68 9.53
C ILE A 26 -10.42 2.03 10.23
N GLU A 27 -9.17 2.42 10.47
CA GLU A 27 -8.84 3.69 11.10
C GLU A 27 -7.81 4.48 10.27
N GLN A 28 -7.87 5.79 10.39
CA GLN A 28 -6.88 6.72 9.87
C GLN A 28 -6.06 7.29 11.02
N ILE A 29 -4.76 7.47 10.80
CA ILE A 29 -3.89 8.25 11.67
C ILE A 29 -3.52 9.56 10.96
N LEU A 30 -3.70 10.68 11.65
CA LEU A 30 -3.38 12.01 11.12
C LEU A 30 -2.00 12.45 11.60
N ILE A 31 -1.08 12.63 10.66
CA ILE A 31 0.32 13.01 10.90
C ILE A 31 0.61 14.30 10.15
N SER A 32 1.14 15.30 10.85
CA SER A 32 1.77 16.47 10.21
C SER A 32 3.27 16.36 10.20
N ASP A 33 3.87 16.94 9.17
CA ASP A 33 5.28 17.25 9.21
C ASP A 33 5.54 18.48 10.09
N ALA A 34 6.20 18.24 11.23
CA ALA A 34 6.61 19.31 12.15
C ALA A 34 8.01 19.84 11.85
N LYS A 35 8.75 19.17 10.96
CA LYS A 35 10.15 19.51 10.64
C LYS A 35 10.25 20.49 9.46
N GLY A 36 9.17 20.71 8.71
CA GLY A 36 9.16 21.63 7.56
C GLY A 36 9.97 21.09 6.37
N LEU A 37 9.96 19.76 6.20
CA LEU A 37 10.47 19.06 5.05
C LEU A 37 9.67 19.42 3.79
N ASP A 38 10.33 19.29 2.64
CA ASP A 38 9.63 19.28 1.36
C ASP A 38 8.77 18.00 1.23
N GLU A 39 7.82 18.03 0.29
CA GLU A 39 6.87 16.93 0.08
C GLU A 39 7.56 15.59 -0.24
N GLU A 40 8.62 15.59 -1.05
CA GLU A 40 9.31 14.36 -1.45
C GLU A 40 10.06 13.74 -0.25
N SER A 41 10.71 14.58 0.54
CA SER A 41 11.36 14.15 1.79
C SER A 41 10.34 13.62 2.79
N PHE A 42 9.19 14.29 2.97
CA PHE A 42 8.16 13.82 3.92
C PHE A 42 7.54 12.49 3.49
N GLU A 43 7.24 12.34 2.20
CA GLU A 43 6.78 11.09 1.62
C GLU A 43 7.76 9.93 1.82
N ARG A 44 9.07 10.20 1.72
CA ARG A 44 10.12 9.23 1.97
C ARG A 44 10.22 8.84 3.45
N GLU A 45 10.08 9.81 4.36
CA GLU A 45 9.98 9.54 5.80
C GLU A 45 8.76 8.68 6.13
N LEU A 46 7.59 9.01 5.59
CA LEU A 46 6.35 8.23 5.77
C LEU A 46 6.49 6.81 5.22
N TYR A 47 7.19 6.63 4.10
CA TYR A 47 7.55 5.31 3.59
C TYR A 47 8.36 4.51 4.61
N VAL A 48 9.48 5.06 5.12
CA VAL A 48 10.31 4.37 6.12
C VAL A 48 9.53 4.09 7.40
N ILE A 49 8.72 5.04 7.89
CA ILE A 49 7.85 4.87 9.06
C ILE A 49 6.90 3.68 8.85
N ARG A 50 6.22 3.62 7.71
CA ARG A 50 5.33 2.48 7.39
C ARG A 50 6.09 1.16 7.43
N ARG A 51 7.28 1.10 6.83
CA ARG A 51 8.12 -0.12 6.82
C ARG A 51 8.55 -0.55 8.22
N ARG A 52 8.93 0.40 9.07
CA ARG A 52 9.24 0.14 10.49
C ARG A 52 8.03 -0.40 11.25
N ILE A 53 6.84 0.17 11.03
CA ILE A 53 5.59 -0.31 11.66
C ILE A 53 5.28 -1.73 11.19
N GLU A 54 5.31 -1.99 9.88
CA GLU A 54 5.07 -3.32 9.29
C GLU A 54 6.04 -4.37 9.86
N LYS A 55 7.33 -4.03 9.96
CA LYS A 55 8.37 -4.91 10.51
C LYS A 55 8.16 -5.19 12.00
N ALA A 56 7.83 -4.15 12.78
CA ALA A 56 7.57 -4.30 14.21
C ALA A 56 6.32 -5.16 14.48
N ALA A 57 5.25 -4.96 13.71
CA ALA A 57 4.03 -5.76 13.80
C ALA A 57 4.30 -7.24 13.47
N GLN A 58 5.08 -7.52 12.42
CA GLN A 58 5.48 -8.88 12.09
C GLN A 58 6.30 -9.52 13.21
N ALA A 59 7.28 -8.81 13.77
CA ALA A 59 8.09 -9.30 14.88
C ALA A 59 7.26 -9.56 16.15
N ALA A 60 6.21 -8.77 16.37
CA ALA A 60 5.26 -8.95 17.46
C ALA A 60 4.19 -10.03 17.19
N GLY A 61 4.20 -10.68 16.03
CA GLY A 61 3.21 -11.69 15.66
C GLY A 61 1.82 -11.13 15.31
N VAL A 62 1.71 -9.81 15.04
CA VAL A 62 0.46 -9.14 14.69
C VAL A 62 0.22 -9.26 13.18
N GLY A 63 -0.33 -10.41 12.77
CA GLY A 63 -0.51 -10.75 11.34
C GLY A 63 -1.65 -10.04 10.62
N ALA A 64 -2.58 -9.41 11.34
CA ALA A 64 -3.75 -8.75 10.75
C ALA A 64 -3.53 -7.27 10.38
N LEU A 65 -2.43 -6.67 10.83
CA LEU A 65 -2.15 -5.26 10.55
C LEU A 65 -1.81 -5.05 9.08
N TYR A 66 -2.51 -4.12 8.43
CA TYR A 66 -2.22 -3.71 7.06
C TYR A 66 -2.41 -2.21 6.88
N ILE A 67 -1.41 -1.55 6.30
CA ILE A 67 -1.45 -0.12 6.00
C ILE A 67 -1.65 0.06 4.50
N ALA A 68 -2.88 0.41 4.09
CA ALA A 68 -3.23 0.60 2.67
C ALA A 68 -2.41 1.71 2.02
N SER A 69 -2.33 2.86 2.69
CA SER A 69 -1.51 4.01 2.29
C SER A 69 -1.03 4.74 3.55
N LEU A 70 0.18 5.30 3.49
CA LEU A 70 0.68 6.29 4.46
C LEU A 70 1.49 7.32 3.68
N SER A 71 0.83 8.42 3.34
CA SER A 71 1.32 9.43 2.40
C SER A 71 0.60 10.75 2.68
N CYS A 72 1.27 11.88 2.41
CA CYS A 72 0.65 13.20 2.43
C CYS A 72 0.01 13.59 1.09
N ARG A 73 0.25 12.80 0.03
CA ARG A 73 -0.25 13.06 -1.33
C ARG A 73 -1.38 12.13 -1.76
N SER A 74 -1.34 10.88 -1.32
CA SER A 74 -2.25 9.84 -1.79
C SER A 74 -2.92 9.12 -0.63
N ILE A 75 -4.21 8.80 -0.80
CA ILE A 75 -4.96 7.95 0.13
C ILE A 75 -5.69 6.85 -0.64
N ILE A 76 -5.74 5.64 -0.09
CA ILE A 76 -6.37 4.47 -0.73
C ILE A 76 -7.58 4.03 0.09
N TYR A 77 -8.76 4.18 -0.51
CA TYR A 77 -9.99 3.56 -0.06
C TYR A 77 -10.24 2.29 -0.87
N LYS A 78 -10.15 1.13 -0.21
CA LYS A 78 -10.35 -0.19 -0.84
C LYS A 78 -10.99 -1.17 0.13
N GLY A 79 -11.51 -2.28 -0.39
CA GLY A 79 -12.09 -3.32 0.45
C GLY A 79 -12.74 -4.44 -0.35
N MET A 80 -13.56 -5.23 0.33
CA MET A 80 -14.23 -6.42 -0.20
C MET A 80 -15.71 -6.15 -0.48
N MET A 81 -16.00 -5.11 -1.25
CA MET A 81 -17.33 -4.72 -1.72
C MET A 81 -17.40 -4.80 -3.26
N LEU A 82 -18.61 -4.73 -3.82
CA LEU A 82 -18.76 -4.48 -5.25
C LEU A 82 -18.21 -3.09 -5.59
N ALA A 83 -17.60 -2.95 -6.76
CA ALA A 83 -16.97 -1.69 -7.15
C ALA A 83 -17.95 -0.51 -7.16
N GLU A 84 -19.20 -0.75 -7.60
CA GLU A 84 -20.28 0.25 -7.59
C GLU A 84 -20.71 0.68 -6.18
N GLN A 85 -20.39 -0.11 -5.15
CA GLN A 85 -20.74 0.15 -3.75
C GLN A 85 -19.60 0.79 -2.96
N VAL A 86 -18.47 1.14 -3.58
CA VAL A 86 -17.32 1.72 -2.86
C VAL A 86 -17.68 3.01 -2.12
N ALA A 87 -18.48 3.88 -2.74
CA ALA A 87 -18.93 5.14 -2.14
C ALA A 87 -20.02 4.93 -1.09
N VAL A 88 -20.80 3.84 -1.19
CA VAL A 88 -21.75 3.44 -0.14
C VAL A 88 -20.99 2.99 1.09
N PHE A 89 -20.05 2.06 0.92
CA PHE A 89 -19.23 1.56 2.02
C PHE A 89 -18.37 2.66 2.65
N TYR A 90 -17.84 3.60 1.86
CA TYR A 90 -17.02 4.72 2.34
C TYR A 90 -17.69 6.07 2.04
N PRO A 91 -18.56 6.57 2.93
CA PRO A 91 -19.25 7.85 2.74
C PRO A 91 -18.34 9.06 2.58
N ASP A 92 -17.10 8.99 3.09
CA ASP A 92 -16.07 10.03 2.88
C ASP A 92 -15.87 10.36 1.40
N LEU A 93 -16.04 9.39 0.50
CA LEU A 93 -15.88 9.57 -0.96
C LEU A 93 -17.00 10.39 -1.59
N MET A 94 -18.12 10.57 -0.90
CA MET A 94 -19.25 11.40 -1.35
C MET A 94 -19.13 12.85 -0.88
N ASP A 95 -18.16 13.17 -0.03
CA ASP A 95 -17.96 14.52 0.49
C ASP A 95 -17.37 15.45 -0.59
N GLU A 96 -17.93 16.64 -0.77
CA GLU A 96 -17.47 17.61 -1.77
C GLU A 96 -16.02 18.09 -1.56
N ARG A 97 -15.46 17.89 -0.36
CA ARG A 97 -14.05 18.17 -0.03
C ARG A 97 -13.12 17.07 -0.54
N PHE A 98 -13.63 15.89 -0.88
CA PHE A 98 -12.85 14.80 -1.48
C PHE A 98 -12.55 15.11 -2.96
N ARG A 99 -11.62 16.03 -3.18
CA ARG A 99 -11.21 16.50 -4.52
C ARG A 99 -9.84 15.96 -4.85
N SER A 100 -9.64 15.56 -6.10
CA SER A 100 -8.35 15.08 -6.58
C SER A 100 -8.13 15.45 -8.04
N ALA A 101 -6.86 15.67 -8.40
CA ALA A 101 -6.44 15.84 -9.79
C ALA A 101 -6.33 14.50 -10.54
N PHE A 102 -6.35 13.37 -9.83
CA PHE A 102 -6.28 12.04 -10.42
C PHE A 102 -7.05 11.00 -9.61
N ALA A 103 -7.41 9.89 -10.25
CA ALA A 103 -7.98 8.72 -9.61
C ALA A 103 -7.42 7.44 -10.25
N ILE A 104 -7.21 6.42 -9.43
CA ILE A 104 -6.89 5.06 -9.88
C ILE A 104 -7.91 4.13 -9.21
N TYR A 105 -8.62 3.35 -10.01
CA TYR A 105 -9.59 2.37 -9.54
C TYR A 105 -9.22 0.99 -10.06
N HIS A 106 -9.65 -0.05 -9.33
CA HIS A 106 -9.40 -1.42 -9.72
C HIS A 106 -10.49 -2.33 -9.17
N GLN A 107 -10.96 -3.26 -10.01
CA GLN A 107 -11.80 -4.37 -9.58
C GLN A 107 -11.08 -5.68 -9.91
N ARG A 108 -10.90 -6.52 -8.90
CA ARG A 108 -10.23 -7.81 -9.05
C ARG A 108 -11.25 -8.93 -9.18
N TYR A 109 -11.07 -9.79 -10.17
CA TYR A 109 -11.69 -11.11 -10.17
C TYR A 109 -10.72 -12.08 -9.49
N SER A 110 -11.13 -12.71 -8.38
CA SER A 110 -10.29 -13.71 -7.70
C SER A 110 -10.91 -15.08 -7.84
N THR A 111 -10.07 -16.07 -8.13
CA THR A 111 -10.43 -17.50 -8.06
C THR A 111 -10.50 -18.03 -6.62
N ASN A 112 -10.14 -17.21 -5.62
CA ASN A 112 -10.23 -17.57 -4.21
C ASN A 112 -11.60 -17.24 -3.63
N THR A 113 -12.15 -18.16 -2.85
CA THR A 113 -13.44 -18.01 -2.16
C THR A 113 -13.34 -17.34 -0.79
N PHE A 114 -12.12 -17.14 -0.27
CA PHE A 114 -11.87 -16.50 1.03
C PHE A 114 -11.46 -15.03 0.86
N PRO A 115 -12.28 -14.08 1.32
CA PRO A 115 -12.02 -12.66 1.14
C PRO A 115 -10.86 -12.19 2.04
N GLN A 116 -9.81 -11.66 1.42
CA GLN A 116 -8.69 -11.01 2.09
C GLN A 116 -8.63 -9.54 1.71
N TRP A 117 -9.05 -8.67 2.63
CA TRP A 117 -9.18 -7.22 2.41
C TRP A 117 -7.89 -6.54 1.93
N TRP A 118 -6.75 -6.95 2.48
CA TRP A 118 -5.45 -6.38 2.15
C TRP A 118 -5.00 -6.69 0.71
N LEU A 119 -5.55 -7.74 0.07
CA LEU A 119 -5.28 -8.10 -1.32
C LEU A 119 -6.15 -7.32 -2.33
N ALA A 120 -7.13 -6.55 -1.89
CA ALA A 120 -7.83 -5.61 -2.75
C ALA A 120 -6.83 -4.58 -3.31
N GLN A 121 -7.14 -4.03 -4.48
CA GLN A 121 -6.34 -3.01 -5.15
C GLN A 121 -7.17 -1.71 -5.26
N PRO A 122 -6.54 -0.52 -5.42
CA PRO A 122 -5.12 -0.29 -5.69
C PRO A 122 -4.14 -0.67 -4.57
N PHE A 123 -2.89 -0.90 -4.97
CA PHE A 123 -1.74 -0.81 -4.07
C PHE A 123 -1.17 0.62 -4.06
N ARG A 124 -0.05 0.85 -3.39
CA ARG A 124 0.41 2.20 -3.01
C ARG A 124 0.79 3.05 -4.21
N MET A 125 1.32 2.41 -5.25
CA MET A 125 1.76 3.04 -6.48
C MET A 125 1.06 2.46 -7.71
N LEU A 126 0.53 1.24 -7.63
CA LEU A 126 0.04 0.48 -8.79
C LEU A 126 -1.37 -0.07 -8.62
N ALA A 127 -2.05 -0.18 -9.76
CA ALA A 127 -3.16 -1.09 -9.98
C ALA A 127 -2.81 -1.99 -11.18
N HIS A 128 -3.00 -3.29 -11.05
CA HIS A 128 -2.55 -4.28 -12.02
C HIS A 128 -3.67 -5.26 -12.36
N ASN A 129 -4.03 -5.27 -13.65
CA ASN A 129 -4.89 -6.26 -14.26
C ASN A 129 -4.04 -7.22 -15.09
N GLY A 130 -3.90 -8.44 -14.60
CA GLY A 130 -3.09 -9.49 -15.22
C GLY A 130 -2.51 -10.43 -14.18
N GLU A 131 -1.59 -11.28 -14.64
CA GLU A 131 -0.82 -12.20 -13.80
C GLU A 131 0.66 -12.13 -14.19
N ILE A 132 1.55 -12.01 -13.20
CA ILE A 132 3.00 -11.99 -13.43
C ILE A 132 3.55 -13.41 -13.39
N ASN A 133 3.61 -14.05 -14.55
CA ASN A 133 4.07 -15.43 -14.70
C ASN A 133 5.54 -15.67 -14.30
N THR A 134 6.35 -14.61 -14.20
CA THR A 134 7.77 -14.66 -13.84
C THR A 134 8.05 -14.41 -12.35
N LEU A 135 7.01 -14.35 -11.50
CA LEU A 135 7.11 -13.92 -10.10
C LEU A 135 8.23 -14.62 -9.32
N LYS A 136 8.30 -15.95 -9.36
CA LYS A 136 9.30 -16.71 -8.57
C LYS A 136 10.74 -16.33 -8.96
N GLY A 137 11.00 -16.13 -10.26
CA GLY A 137 12.29 -15.67 -10.75
C GLY A 137 12.59 -14.25 -10.26
N ASN A 138 11.63 -13.35 -10.38
CA ASN A 138 11.76 -11.96 -9.95
C ASN A 138 12.06 -11.86 -8.45
N LEU A 139 11.34 -12.62 -7.60
CA LEU A 139 11.56 -12.65 -6.16
C LEU A 139 12.97 -13.14 -5.79
N ASN A 140 13.48 -14.15 -6.50
CA ASN A 140 14.83 -14.66 -6.26
C ASN A 140 15.89 -13.63 -6.65
N TRP A 141 15.73 -12.98 -7.80
CA TRP A 141 16.62 -11.87 -8.20
C TRP A 141 16.57 -10.73 -7.19
N MET A 142 15.39 -10.45 -6.63
CA MET A 142 15.21 -9.35 -5.68
C MET A 142 16.02 -9.53 -4.40
N LYS A 143 16.21 -10.78 -3.92
CA LYS A 143 17.07 -11.06 -2.76
C LYS A 143 18.52 -10.60 -2.97
N SER A 144 19.04 -10.72 -4.20
CA SER A 144 20.40 -10.28 -4.54
C SER A 144 20.48 -8.77 -4.78
N HIS A 145 19.46 -8.17 -5.41
CA HIS A 145 19.43 -6.74 -5.72
C HIS A 145 19.11 -5.86 -4.51
N GLU A 146 18.33 -6.37 -3.54
CA GLU A 146 17.84 -5.66 -2.38
C GLU A 146 18.97 -5.04 -1.54
N ILE A 147 20.06 -5.78 -1.31
CA ILE A 147 21.17 -5.31 -0.45
C ILE A 147 21.76 -4.00 -0.98
N ARG A 148 22.12 -3.98 -2.27
CA ARG A 148 22.74 -2.82 -2.91
C ARG A 148 21.75 -1.67 -3.06
N MET A 149 20.52 -1.98 -3.47
CA MET A 149 19.49 -0.96 -3.72
C MET A 149 19.06 -0.24 -2.45
N ALA A 150 18.86 -0.98 -1.35
CA ALA A 150 18.48 -0.38 -0.07
C ALA A 150 19.62 0.44 0.53
N SER A 151 20.85 -0.08 0.49
CA SER A 151 22.04 0.61 1.01
C SER A 151 22.31 1.93 0.29
N SER A 152 22.25 1.94 -1.05
CA SER A 152 22.51 3.16 -1.82
C SER A 152 21.41 4.21 -1.68
N ALA A 153 20.15 3.78 -1.62
CA ALA A 153 19.03 4.71 -1.59
C ALA A 153 18.70 5.20 -0.18
N PHE A 154 18.77 4.34 0.84
CA PHE A 154 18.27 4.62 2.19
C PHE A 154 19.35 4.71 3.28
N GLY A 155 20.61 4.44 2.95
CA GLY A 155 21.74 4.59 3.87
C GLY A 155 21.54 3.79 5.16
N GLU A 156 21.59 4.46 6.31
CA GLU A 156 21.40 3.86 7.63
C GLU A 156 20.00 3.23 7.82
N MET A 157 18.99 3.70 7.08
CA MET A 157 17.62 3.16 7.13
C MET A 157 17.42 1.92 6.24
N ALA A 158 18.47 1.43 5.58
CA ALA A 158 18.38 0.30 4.66
C ALA A 158 17.81 -0.97 5.31
N GLU A 159 18.14 -1.24 6.58
CA GLU A 159 17.64 -2.42 7.28
C GLU A 159 16.16 -2.30 7.67
N ASP A 160 15.62 -1.08 7.76
CA ASP A 160 14.22 -0.85 8.09
C ASP A 160 13.28 -1.21 6.95
N ILE A 161 13.77 -1.12 5.71
CA ILE A 161 12.95 -1.32 4.51
C ILE A 161 13.02 -2.75 3.98
N LYS A 162 13.95 -3.57 4.47
CA LYS A 162 14.11 -4.98 4.11
C LYS A 162 13.25 -5.90 5.00
N PRO A 163 12.70 -7.01 4.46
CA PRO A 163 12.70 -7.38 3.04
C PRO A 163 11.68 -6.56 2.25
N ILE A 164 12.07 -5.99 1.11
CA ILE A 164 11.26 -5.12 0.24
C ILE A 164 9.95 -5.80 -0.11
N VAL A 165 10.02 -7.05 -0.57
CA VAL A 165 8.82 -7.85 -0.83
C VAL A 165 8.52 -8.71 0.40
N ALA A 166 7.37 -8.43 1.03
CA ALA A 166 6.89 -9.21 2.17
C ALA A 166 6.50 -10.64 1.75
N GLN A 167 6.71 -11.60 2.64
CA GLN A 167 6.28 -12.98 2.42
C GLN A 167 4.74 -13.06 2.30
N GLY A 168 4.24 -13.87 1.38
CA GLY A 168 2.80 -14.03 1.14
C GLY A 168 2.19 -12.94 0.25
N SER A 169 2.96 -11.96 -0.22
CA SER A 169 2.49 -10.97 -1.20
C SER A 169 1.93 -11.64 -2.45
N SER A 170 0.82 -11.10 -2.98
CA SER A 170 0.42 -11.42 -4.36
C SER A 170 1.48 -10.93 -5.35
N ASP A 171 1.41 -11.42 -6.58
CA ASP A 171 2.28 -11.00 -7.67
C ASP A 171 2.30 -9.46 -7.87
N SER A 172 1.12 -8.87 -7.83
CA SER A 172 0.87 -7.45 -8.01
C SER A 172 1.35 -6.64 -6.79
N ALA A 173 1.19 -7.17 -5.58
CA ALA A 173 1.71 -6.57 -4.36
C ALA A 173 3.25 -6.59 -4.33
N ALA A 174 3.87 -7.67 -4.83
CA ALA A 174 5.31 -7.76 -4.96
C ALA A 174 5.85 -6.75 -5.97
N LEU A 175 5.17 -6.57 -7.11
CA LEU A 175 5.51 -5.54 -8.09
C LEU A 175 5.39 -4.13 -7.49
N ASP A 176 4.29 -3.84 -6.77
CA ASP A 176 4.08 -2.54 -6.10
C ASP A 176 5.20 -2.21 -5.11
N ALA A 177 5.62 -3.18 -4.29
CA ALA A 177 6.68 -2.97 -3.31
C ALA A 177 8.03 -2.61 -3.96
N VAL A 178 8.39 -3.28 -5.06
CA VAL A 178 9.62 -2.96 -5.80
C VAL A 178 9.49 -1.62 -6.51
N PHE A 179 8.33 -1.34 -7.13
CA PHE A 179 8.07 -0.07 -7.81
C PHE A 179 8.15 1.12 -6.83
N GLU A 180 7.54 0.99 -5.66
CA GLU A 180 7.56 2.02 -4.62
C GLU A 180 8.98 2.31 -4.15
N VAL A 181 9.80 1.28 -3.89
CA VAL A 181 11.21 1.49 -3.50
C VAL A 181 12.00 2.25 -4.57
N LEU A 182 11.82 1.91 -5.85
CA LEU A 182 12.50 2.62 -6.93
C LEU A 182 12.09 4.10 -6.95
N VAL A 183 10.80 4.40 -6.76
CA VAL A 183 10.31 5.78 -6.74
C VAL A 183 10.80 6.54 -5.51
N ARG A 184 10.74 5.94 -4.32
CA ARG A 184 11.26 6.53 -3.07
C ARG A 184 12.78 6.68 -3.05
N ALA A 185 13.49 5.95 -3.91
CA ALA A 185 14.91 6.13 -4.18
C ALA A 185 15.22 7.27 -5.18
N GLY A 186 14.21 8.02 -5.64
CA GLY A 186 14.36 9.18 -6.53
C GLY A 186 14.11 8.90 -8.02
N ARG A 187 13.63 7.70 -8.39
CA ARG A 187 13.28 7.41 -9.78
C ARG A 187 11.88 7.91 -10.10
N LYS A 188 11.69 8.54 -11.27
CA LYS A 188 10.33 8.89 -11.74
C LYS A 188 9.53 7.61 -12.06
N ALA A 189 8.21 7.66 -11.87
CA ALA A 189 7.33 6.51 -12.13
C ALA A 189 7.45 5.93 -13.57
N PRO A 190 7.56 6.74 -14.65
CA PRO A 190 7.79 6.19 -15.99
C PRO A 190 9.11 5.42 -16.11
N MET A 191 10.17 5.88 -15.44
CA MET A 191 11.46 5.19 -15.43
C MET A 191 11.37 3.88 -14.64
N ALA A 192 10.71 3.90 -13.47
CA ALA A 192 10.48 2.68 -12.69
C ALA A 192 9.67 1.64 -13.49
N LYS A 193 8.65 2.08 -14.25
CA LYS A 193 7.89 1.23 -15.17
C LYS A 193 8.83 0.58 -16.20
N THR A 194 9.60 1.36 -16.96
CA THR A 194 10.51 0.84 -17.99
C THR A 194 11.57 -0.12 -17.43
N MET A 195 12.01 0.07 -16.19
CA MET A 195 12.97 -0.83 -15.56
C MET A 195 12.38 -2.19 -15.17
N LEU A 196 11.10 -2.22 -14.77
CA LEU A 196 10.44 -3.42 -14.26
C LEU A 196 9.63 -4.15 -15.33
N VAL A 197 9.08 -3.40 -16.29
CA VAL A 197 8.22 -3.86 -17.38
C VAL A 197 8.63 -3.09 -18.65
N PRO A 198 9.77 -3.45 -19.28
CA PRO A 198 10.27 -2.78 -20.48
C PRO A 198 9.37 -2.99 -21.70
#